data_AF-A0A1F4XTS7-F1
#
_entry.id   AF-A0A1F4XTS7-F1
#
_cell.length_a   1.000
_cell.length_b   1.000
_cell.length_c   1.000
_cell.angle_alpha   90.00
_cell.angle_beta   90.00
_cell.angle_gamma   90.00
#
_symmetry.space_group_name_H-M   'P 1'
#
loop_
_entity.id
_entity.type
_entity.pdbx_description
1 polymer ?
#
loop_
_entity_poly.entity_id
_entity_poly.type
_entity_poly.pdbx_seq_one_letter_code
_entity_poly.pdbx_strand_id
1 'polypeptide(L)'
;MKTAYYRPRSTYPSQQAHKSTPAARSEKYPAREEIEKCLGSHPLTAVVEEDIQTLTAMKHVEGIVAFLVTLTKEGRVISQGRGSAVLNPMNRFIGRTVACAFNSALADAAIRATKVLDTFRTKPEVEALGEDDKPNASNPATDKQLGYLRQLIQINCEEDERERWESQMGELTKQEASKLIESFKR
;
A
#
# COMPACT_ATOMS: atom_id res chain seq x y z
N MET A 1 2.02 49.95 -38.62
CA MET A 1 2.33 49.38 -37.29
C MET A 1 1.12 48.60 -36.81
N LYS A 2 1.20 47.27 -36.67
CA LYS A 2 0.11 46.43 -36.15
C LYS A 2 0.41 46.11 -34.69
N THR A 3 -0.43 46.59 -33.78
CA THR A 3 -0.36 46.28 -32.35
C THR A 3 -0.90 44.87 -32.11
N ALA A 4 -0.06 44.00 -31.55
CA ALA A 4 -0.46 42.64 -31.18
C ALA A 4 -1.33 42.69 -29.92
N TYR A 5 -2.57 42.22 -30.01
CA TYR A 5 -3.46 42.06 -28.86
C TYR A 5 -3.05 40.83 -28.05
N TYR A 6 -2.55 41.04 -26.84
CA TYR A 6 -2.29 39.96 -25.89
C TYR A 6 -3.62 39.46 -25.33
N ARG A 7 -4.00 38.21 -25.61
CA ARG A 7 -5.12 37.56 -24.93
C ARG A 7 -4.65 37.06 -23.56
N PRO A 8 -5.31 37.44 -22.45
CA PRO A 8 -4.99 36.87 -21.14
C PRO A 8 -5.25 35.35 -21.18
N ARG A 9 -4.27 34.56 -20.74
CA ARG A 9 -4.42 33.11 -20.60
C ARG A 9 -5.57 32.83 -19.64
N SER A 10 -6.59 32.14 -20.15
CA SER A 10 -7.65 31.55 -19.32
C SER A 10 -7.00 30.59 -18.32
N THR A 11 -7.23 30.83 -17.04
CA THR A 11 -6.80 29.97 -15.95
C THR A 11 -7.55 28.65 -16.04
N TYR A 12 -6.81 27.53 -16.00
CA TYR A 12 -7.39 26.19 -16.03
C TYR A 12 -8.26 25.97 -14.78
N PRO A 13 -9.42 25.30 -14.90
CA PRO A 13 -10.30 25.00 -13.75
C PRO A 13 -9.61 24.21 -12.63
N SER A 14 -8.54 23.47 -12.95
CA SER A 14 -7.73 22.72 -11.99
C SER A 14 -6.90 23.61 -11.04
N GLN A 15 -6.76 24.91 -11.33
CA GLN A 15 -6.03 25.84 -10.46
C GLN A 15 -6.93 26.51 -9.40
N GLN A 16 -8.25 26.31 -9.44
CA GLN A 16 -9.20 27.01 -8.56
C GLN A 16 -9.53 26.30 -7.23
N ALA A 17 -8.82 25.23 -6.85
CA ALA A 17 -9.14 24.53 -5.61
C ALA A 17 -7.92 24.06 -4.79
N HIS A 18 -6.88 24.90 -4.67
CA HIS A 18 -6.13 24.86 -3.41
C HIS A 18 -7.00 25.54 -2.34
N LYS A 19 -7.96 24.79 -1.78
CA LYS A 19 -8.57 25.15 -0.49
C LYS A 19 -7.40 25.45 0.43
N SER A 20 -7.32 26.68 0.93
CA SER A 20 -6.33 27.08 1.91
C SER A 20 -6.36 26.05 3.03
N THR A 21 -5.34 25.19 3.10
CA THR A 21 -5.22 24.21 4.17
C THR A 21 -5.30 25.02 5.46
N PRO A 22 -6.31 24.79 6.32
CA PRO A 22 -6.40 25.52 7.57
C PRO A 22 -5.05 25.34 8.27
N ALA A 23 -4.45 26.44 8.73
CA ALA A 23 -3.22 26.34 9.49
C ALA A 23 -3.43 25.32 10.61
N ALA A 24 -2.51 24.37 10.78
CA ALA A 24 -2.59 23.30 11.78
C ALA A 24 -2.75 23.79 13.24
N ARG A 25 -2.71 25.11 13.45
CA ARG A 25 -2.97 25.82 14.70
C ARG A 25 -4.45 26.14 14.96
N SER A 26 -5.38 25.84 14.06
CA SER A 26 -6.80 26.08 14.34
C SER A 26 -7.29 25.15 15.46
N GLU A 27 -8.14 25.68 16.33
CA GLU A 27 -8.55 25.04 17.59
C GLU A 27 -9.38 23.76 17.38
N LYS A 28 -10.03 23.62 16.21
CA LYS A 28 -10.82 22.44 15.80
C LYS A 28 -10.18 21.68 14.62
N TYR A 29 -8.87 21.47 14.66
CA TYR A 29 -8.21 20.66 13.64
C TYR A 29 -8.19 19.18 14.07
N PRO A 30 -8.74 18.22 13.29
CA PRO A 30 -8.78 16.80 13.67
C PRO A 30 -7.41 16.20 14.02
N ALA A 31 -6.33 16.69 13.40
CA ALA A 31 -4.99 16.23 13.74
C ALA A 31 -4.56 16.60 15.17
N ARG A 32 -5.15 17.65 15.77
CA ARG A 32 -4.84 18.06 17.14
C ARG A 32 -5.38 17.07 18.16
N GLU A 33 -6.58 16.52 17.94
CA GLU A 33 -7.15 15.47 18.78
C GLU A 33 -6.28 14.21 18.76
N GLU A 34 -5.76 13.82 17.60
CA GLU A 34 -4.83 12.68 17.49
C GLU A 34 -3.46 12.97 18.12
N ILE A 35 -2.94 14.19 17.98
CA ILE A 35 -1.72 14.61 18.67
C ILE A 35 -1.91 14.52 20.18
N GLU A 36 -3.01 15.04 20.72
CA GLU A 36 -3.31 15.02 22.15
C GLU A 36 -3.39 13.60 22.72
N LYS A 37 -3.93 12.63 21.97
CA LYS A 37 -3.92 11.20 22.35
C LYS A 37 -2.51 10.61 22.43
N CYS A 38 -1.57 11.12 21.64
CA CYS A 38 -0.20 10.62 21.58
C CYS A 38 0.72 11.28 22.62
N LEU A 39 0.37 12.47 23.11
CA LEU A 39 1.15 13.19 24.12
C LEU A 39 1.22 12.40 25.43
N GLY A 40 2.40 12.35 26.04
CA GLY A 40 2.62 11.68 27.32
C GLY A 40 3.89 10.83 27.32
N SER A 41 4.10 10.13 28.44
CA SER A 41 5.18 9.16 28.59
C SER A 41 4.63 7.75 28.34
N HIS A 42 5.25 7.03 27.42
CA HIS A 42 4.86 5.66 27.06
C HIS A 42 6.01 4.72 27.44
N PRO A 43 5.88 3.93 28.51
CA PRO A 43 6.94 3.01 28.90
C PRO A 43 7.10 1.89 27.86
N LEU A 44 8.35 1.63 27.49
CA LEU A 44 8.75 0.51 26.64
C LEU A 44 9.66 -0.40 27.44
N THR A 45 9.46 -1.70 27.33
CA THR A 45 10.31 -2.70 27.99
C THR A 45 11.23 -3.32 26.94
N ALA A 46 12.53 -3.17 27.16
CA ALA A 46 13.55 -3.81 26.34
C ALA A 46 14.06 -5.07 27.03
N VAL A 47 13.99 -6.20 26.33
CA VAL A 47 14.54 -7.47 26.77
C VAL A 47 15.77 -7.74 25.93
N VAL A 48 16.93 -7.88 26.58
CA VAL A 48 18.21 -8.16 25.92
C VAL A 48 18.57 -9.62 26.18
N GLU A 49 18.77 -10.35 25.10
CA GLU A 49 19.10 -11.78 25.12
C GLU A 49 20.30 -12.05 24.22
N GLU A 50 20.94 -13.20 24.42
CA GLU A 50 21.96 -13.68 23.50
C GLU A 50 21.32 -14.15 22.19
N ASP A 51 21.87 -13.72 21.06
CA ASP A 51 21.35 -14.11 19.75
C ASP A 51 21.93 -15.47 19.30
N ILE A 52 21.29 -16.54 19.78
CA ILE A 52 21.65 -17.92 19.49
C ILE A 52 21.66 -18.19 17.97
N GLN A 53 20.78 -17.54 17.20
CA GLN A 53 20.70 -17.76 15.75
C GLN A 53 21.94 -17.20 15.04
N THR A 54 22.32 -15.96 15.36
CA THR A 54 23.52 -15.34 14.79
C THR A 54 24.78 -16.08 15.22
N LEU A 55 24.89 -16.46 16.50
CA LEU A 55 26.01 -17.27 16.99
C LEU A 55 26.08 -18.63 16.29
N THR A 56 24.92 -19.25 16.01
CA THR A 56 24.86 -20.53 15.32
C THR A 56 25.27 -20.42 13.85
N ALA A 57 24.86 -19.34 13.18
CA ALA A 57 25.24 -19.07 11.79
C ALA A 57 26.73 -18.72 11.65
N MET A 58 27.30 -18.06 12.66
CA MET A 58 28.67 -17.52 12.63
C MET A 58 29.65 -18.29 13.53
N LYS A 59 29.40 -19.59 13.78
CA LYS A 59 30.26 -20.44 14.63
C LYS A 59 31.74 -20.49 14.22
N HIS A 60 32.03 -20.20 12.95
CA HIS A 60 33.38 -20.20 12.40
C HIS A 60 34.18 -18.93 12.76
N VAL A 61 33.51 -17.90 13.29
CA VAL A 61 34.15 -16.63 13.68
C VAL A 61 34.49 -16.70 15.17
N GLU A 62 35.78 -16.80 15.47
CA GLU A 62 36.25 -16.83 16.85
C GLU A 62 35.99 -15.49 17.56
N GLY A 63 35.53 -15.55 18.81
CA GLY A 63 35.29 -14.36 19.64
C GLY A 63 34.04 -13.56 19.26
N ILE A 64 33.16 -14.08 18.40
CA ILE A 64 31.90 -13.39 18.09
C ILE A 64 30.95 -13.38 19.30
N VAL A 65 30.37 -12.21 19.55
CA VAL A 65 29.24 -12.00 20.46
C VAL A 65 28.08 -11.43 19.68
N ALA A 66 26.87 -11.90 19.96
CA ALA A 66 25.67 -11.40 19.31
C ALA A 66 24.53 -11.27 20.34
N PHE A 67 23.79 -10.17 20.21
CA PHE A 67 22.69 -9.81 21.10
C PHE A 67 21.43 -9.57 20.28
N LEU A 68 20.31 -10.03 20.82
CA LEU A 68 18.97 -9.75 20.36
C LEU A 68 18.31 -8.85 21.38
N VAL A 69 17.73 -7.75 20.93
CA VAL A 69 16.91 -6.85 21.74
C VAL A 69 15.49 -6.90 21.23
N THR A 70 14.58 -7.35 22.10
CA THR A 70 13.15 -7.36 21.82
C THR A 70 12.49 -6.20 22.58
N LEU A 71 11.84 -5.29 21.86
CA LEU A 71 11.05 -4.22 22.48
C LEU A 71 9.59 -4.66 22.60
N THR A 72 9.06 -4.52 23.80
CA THR A 72 7.67 -4.84 24.13
C THR A 72 6.94 -3.64 24.72
N LYS A 73 5.64 -3.55 24.43
CA LYS A 73 4.71 -2.61 25.06
C LYS A 73 3.47 -3.40 25.45
N GLU A 74 3.06 -3.28 26.71
CA GLU A 74 1.87 -3.95 27.23
C GLU A 74 1.86 -5.47 26.97
N GLY A 75 3.03 -6.11 27.07
CA GLY A 75 3.20 -7.55 26.83
C GLY A 75 3.20 -7.96 25.36
N ARG A 76 3.06 -7.03 24.40
CA ARG A 76 3.15 -7.30 22.97
C ARG A 76 4.52 -6.91 22.42
N VAL A 77 5.09 -7.77 21.58
CA VAL A 77 6.33 -7.48 20.86
C VAL A 77 6.05 -6.45 19.77
N ILE A 78 6.78 -5.33 19.79
CA ILE A 78 6.69 -4.28 18.77
C ILE A 78 7.75 -4.49 17.69
N SER A 79 8.98 -4.79 18.11
CA SER A 79 10.14 -4.84 17.23
C SER A 79 11.26 -5.68 17.83
N GLN A 80 12.19 -6.06 16.97
CA GLN A 80 13.39 -6.81 17.32
C GLN A 80 14.59 -6.19 16.61
N GLY A 81 15.68 -6.00 17.34
CA GLY A 81 16.95 -5.51 16.82
C GLY A 81 18.08 -6.46 17.17
N ARG A 82 19.00 -6.66 16.23
CA ARG A 82 20.17 -7.51 16.42
C ARG A 82 21.43 -6.67 16.39
N GLY A 83 22.43 -7.07 17.16
CA GLY A 83 23.75 -6.47 17.14
C GLY A 83 24.81 -7.52 17.41
N SER A 84 25.86 -7.56 16.59
CA SER A 84 26.96 -8.50 16.75
C SER A 84 28.30 -7.80 16.64
N ALA A 85 29.30 -8.30 17.36
CA ALA A 85 30.67 -7.81 17.29
C ALA A 85 31.65 -8.98 17.48
N VAL A 86 32.83 -8.86 16.89
CA VAL A 86 33.93 -9.78 17.12
C VAL A 86 34.83 -9.20 18.20
N LEU A 87 34.93 -9.91 19.33
CA LEU A 87 35.82 -9.56 20.42
C LEU A 87 37.25 -9.90 20.03
N ASN A 88 38.10 -8.89 20.08
CA ASN A 88 39.54 -9.05 19.89
C ASN A 88 40.28 -8.05 20.80
N PRO A 89 41.61 -8.11 20.91
CA PRO A 89 42.36 -7.20 21.78
C PRO A 89 42.11 -5.71 21.49
N MET A 90 41.77 -5.36 20.24
CA MET A 90 41.46 -4.00 19.80
C MET A 90 39.99 -3.59 19.99
N ASN A 91 39.06 -4.57 20.06
CA ASN A 91 37.63 -4.36 20.12
C ASN A 91 37.03 -5.12 21.30
N ARG A 92 36.73 -4.39 22.38
CA ARG A 92 36.12 -4.91 23.61
C ARG A 92 34.77 -4.27 23.91
N PHE A 93 34.13 -3.68 22.90
CA PHE A 93 32.97 -2.81 23.10
C PHE A 93 31.64 -3.58 23.10
N ILE A 94 31.46 -4.48 24.08
CA ILE A 94 30.20 -5.23 24.27
C ILE A 94 29.03 -4.26 24.49
N GLY A 95 29.20 -3.26 25.36
CA GLY A 95 28.15 -2.28 25.65
C GLY A 95 27.70 -1.49 24.42
N ARG A 96 28.62 -1.17 23.48
CA ARG A 96 28.25 -0.53 22.20
C ARG A 96 27.46 -1.47 21.29
N THR A 97 27.77 -2.76 21.34
CA THR A 97 27.07 -3.79 20.58
C THR A 97 25.62 -3.93 21.07
N VAL A 98 25.41 -3.95 22.39
CA VAL A 98 24.06 -3.95 22.99
C VAL A 98 23.31 -2.66 22.65
N ALA A 99 23.97 -1.49 22.74
CA ALA A 99 23.37 -0.22 22.36
C ALA A 99 22.99 -0.19 20.87
N CYS A 100 23.80 -0.79 19.99
CA CYS A 100 23.50 -0.92 18.57
C CYS A 100 22.26 -1.81 18.34
N ALA A 101 22.16 -2.95 19.03
CA ALA A 101 20.99 -3.82 18.97
C ALA A 101 19.72 -3.09 19.45
N PHE A 102 19.82 -2.34 20.55
CA PHE A 102 18.71 -1.53 21.06
C PHE A 102 18.28 -0.43 20.08
N ASN A 103 19.23 0.33 19.53
CA ASN A 103 18.93 1.37 18.55
C ASN A 103 18.30 0.78 17.28
N SER A 104 18.75 -0.40 16.86
CA SER A 104 18.17 -1.12 15.72
C SER A 104 16.72 -1.52 16.00
N ALA A 105 16.42 -2.02 17.21
CA ALA A 105 15.05 -2.35 17.60
C ALA A 105 14.17 -1.09 17.63
N LEU A 106 14.67 0.02 18.19
CA LEU A 106 13.92 1.27 18.25
C LEU A 106 13.65 1.85 16.85
N ALA A 107 14.64 1.79 15.95
CA ALA A 107 14.47 2.22 14.56
C ALA A 107 13.43 1.36 13.82
N ASP A 108 13.50 0.03 13.98
CA ASP A 108 12.49 -0.88 13.41
C ASP A 108 11.08 -0.58 13.96
N ALA A 109 10.96 -0.33 15.28
CA ALA A 109 9.69 0.08 15.89
C ALA A 109 9.13 1.37 15.26
N ALA A 110 9.98 2.38 15.06
CA ALA A 110 9.56 3.66 14.46
C ALA A 110 9.13 3.51 13.00
N ILE A 111 9.85 2.70 12.21
CA ILE A 111 9.51 2.41 10.81
C ILE A 111 8.17 1.66 10.73
N ARG A 112 7.96 0.65 11.58
CA ARG A 112 6.71 -0.10 11.64
C ARG A 112 5.54 0.77 12.10
N ALA A 113 5.76 1.64 13.08
CA ALA A 113 4.71 2.54 13.61
C ALA A 113 4.26 3.57 12.59
N THR A 114 5.17 4.06 11.74
CA THR A 114 4.85 5.09 10.75
C THR A 114 4.21 4.54 9.48
N LYS A 115 4.06 3.20 9.34
CA LYS A 115 3.64 2.53 8.09
C LYS A 115 4.27 3.27 6.91
N VAL A 116 5.61 3.31 6.83
CA VAL A 116 6.27 3.76 5.60
C VAL A 116 5.86 2.77 4.51
N LEU A 117 4.73 3.09 3.86
CA LEU A 117 4.15 2.36 2.75
C LEU A 117 5.15 2.47 1.61
N ASP A 118 6.03 1.48 1.52
CA ASP A 118 6.65 0.95 0.31
C ASP A 118 6.94 1.99 -0.80
N THR A 119 7.41 3.18 -0.43
CA THR A 119 7.66 4.26 -1.40
C THR A 119 8.89 3.95 -2.24
N PHE A 120 9.70 2.98 -1.80
CA PHE A 120 10.87 2.46 -2.51
C PHE A 120 10.64 1.10 -3.19
N ARG A 121 9.48 0.45 -3.00
CA ARG A 121 9.15 -0.74 -3.81
C ARG A 121 8.59 -0.28 -5.14
N THR A 122 9.46 -0.24 -6.15
CA THR A 122 9.07 0.01 -7.56
C THR A 122 8.35 -1.18 -8.22
N LYS A 123 8.05 -2.26 -7.47
CA LYS A 123 7.22 -3.38 -7.93
C LYS A 123 6.29 -3.83 -6.81
N PRO A 124 4.97 -3.93 -7.04
CA PRO A 124 4.07 -4.59 -6.11
C PRO A 124 4.37 -6.10 -6.10
N GLU A 125 4.55 -6.64 -4.89
CA GLU A 125 4.61 -8.07 -4.60
C GLU A 125 3.18 -8.63 -4.74
N VAL A 126 2.75 -8.93 -5.97
CA VAL A 126 1.42 -9.50 -6.27
C VAL A 126 1.40 -11.01 -6.03
N GLU A 127 1.91 -11.50 -4.88
CA GLU A 127 1.89 -12.94 -4.57
C GLU A 127 1.62 -13.31 -3.10
N ALA A 128 1.28 -12.37 -2.20
CA ALA A 128 1.13 -12.69 -0.77
C ALA A 128 -0.29 -12.57 -0.18
N LEU A 129 -1.30 -12.23 -0.97
CA LEU A 129 -2.71 -12.33 -0.56
C LEU A 129 -3.52 -12.86 -1.74
N GLY A 130 -3.44 -14.18 -1.95
CA GLY A 130 -4.44 -14.89 -2.73
C GLY A 130 -5.82 -14.75 -2.07
N GLU A 131 -6.84 -14.67 -2.92
CA GLU A 131 -8.27 -14.44 -2.60
C GLU A 131 -8.70 -12.97 -2.50
N ASP A 132 -8.72 -12.25 -3.64
CA ASP A 132 -9.97 -11.60 -4.09
C ASP A 132 -9.93 -10.97 -5.50
N ASP A 133 -8.77 -10.84 -6.15
CA ASP A 133 -8.72 -10.35 -7.54
C ASP A 133 -8.79 -11.50 -8.56
N LYS A 134 -9.98 -12.11 -8.68
CA LYS A 134 -10.38 -12.67 -9.98
C LYS A 134 -10.75 -11.49 -10.88
N PRO A 135 -10.15 -11.33 -12.06
CA PRO A 135 -10.43 -10.20 -12.94
C PRO A 135 -11.86 -10.30 -13.49
N ASN A 136 -12.83 -9.63 -12.86
CA ASN A 136 -14.09 -9.16 -13.43
C ASN A 136 -14.87 -10.11 -14.39
N ALA A 137 -14.72 -11.44 -14.25
CA ALA A 137 -15.29 -12.42 -15.16
C ALA A 137 -16.73 -12.81 -14.81
N SER A 138 -17.22 -12.41 -13.63
CA SER A 138 -18.55 -12.82 -13.12
C SER A 138 -19.54 -11.66 -12.96
N ASN A 139 -19.16 -10.43 -13.36
CA ASN A 139 -20.07 -9.30 -13.22
C ASN A 139 -21.10 -9.32 -14.35
N PRO A 140 -22.42 -9.28 -14.03
CA PRO A 140 -23.47 -9.26 -15.04
C PRO A 140 -23.34 -8.02 -15.92
N ALA A 141 -23.70 -8.16 -17.19
CA ALA A 141 -23.67 -7.08 -18.16
C ALA A 141 -24.47 -5.87 -17.65
N THR A 142 -23.96 -4.66 -17.89
CA THR A 142 -24.68 -3.44 -17.50
C THR A 142 -25.89 -3.21 -18.39
N ASP A 143 -26.94 -2.59 -17.86
CA ASP A 143 -28.16 -2.23 -18.62
C ASP A 143 -27.84 -1.42 -19.89
N LYS A 144 -26.78 -0.60 -19.87
CA LYS A 144 -26.32 0.16 -21.03
C LYS A 144 -25.74 -0.74 -22.14
N GLN A 145 -24.98 -1.77 -21.77
CA GLN A 145 -24.44 -2.75 -22.71
C GLN A 145 -25.57 -3.61 -23.29
N LEU A 146 -26.52 -4.05 -22.46
CA LEU A 146 -27.67 -4.84 -22.90
C LEU A 146 -28.60 -4.02 -23.80
N GLY A 147 -28.89 -2.77 -23.45
CA GLY A 147 -29.71 -1.88 -24.28
C GLY A 147 -29.08 -1.63 -25.65
N TYR A 148 -27.76 -1.47 -25.70
CA TYR A 148 -27.04 -1.27 -26.96
C TYR A 148 -26.94 -2.56 -27.79
N LEU A 149 -26.70 -3.71 -27.15
CA LEU A 149 -26.67 -5.00 -27.83
C LEU A 149 -28.04 -5.37 -28.43
N ARG A 150 -29.15 -5.07 -27.74
CA ARG A 150 -30.52 -5.25 -28.27
C ARG A 150 -30.75 -4.44 -29.53
N GLN A 151 -30.29 -3.18 -29.56
CA GLN A 151 -30.38 -2.34 -30.77
C GLN A 151 -29.59 -2.94 -31.92
N LEU A 152 -28.38 -3.46 -31.68
CA LEU A 152 -27.56 -4.08 -32.71
C LEU A 152 -28.18 -5.37 -33.26
N ILE A 153 -28.75 -6.22 -32.40
CA ILE A 153 -29.46 -7.44 -32.80
C ILE A 153 -30.70 -7.12 -33.66
N GLN A 154 -31.45 -6.06 -33.31
CA GLN A 154 -32.60 -5.61 -34.10
C GLN A 154 -32.21 -5.09 -35.49
N ILE A 155 -31.01 -4.54 -35.64
CA ILE A 155 -30.53 -3.99 -36.91
C ILE A 155 -29.91 -5.08 -37.79
N ASN A 156 -29.18 -6.03 -37.19
CA ASN A 156 -28.30 -6.95 -37.93
C ASN A 156 -28.80 -8.40 -38.03
N CYS A 157 -29.82 -8.81 -37.26
CA CYS A 157 -30.31 -10.20 -37.28
C CYS A 157 -31.72 -10.31 -37.87
N GLU A 158 -32.07 -11.47 -38.43
CA GLU A 158 -33.42 -11.82 -38.89
C GLU A 158 -34.34 -12.22 -37.72
N GLU A 159 -35.66 -12.19 -37.94
CA GLU A 159 -36.68 -12.29 -36.88
C GLU A 159 -36.55 -13.55 -36.00
N ASP A 160 -36.25 -14.70 -36.61
CA ASP A 160 -36.06 -15.99 -35.92
C ASP A 160 -34.76 -16.05 -35.07
N GLU A 161 -33.75 -15.25 -35.43
CA GLU A 161 -32.49 -15.17 -34.70
C GLU A 161 -32.56 -14.17 -33.53
N ARG A 162 -33.41 -13.15 -33.64
CA ARG A 162 -33.61 -12.13 -32.60
C ARG A 162 -34.12 -12.74 -31.30
N GLU A 163 -35.14 -13.59 -31.37
CA GLU A 163 -35.73 -14.21 -30.17
C GLU A 163 -34.73 -15.11 -29.43
N ARG A 164 -33.85 -15.79 -30.17
CA ARG A 164 -32.79 -16.63 -29.61
C ARG A 164 -31.74 -15.81 -28.88
N TRP A 165 -31.30 -14.70 -29.48
CA TRP A 165 -30.31 -13.83 -28.85
C TRP A 165 -30.88 -13.07 -27.66
N GLU A 166 -32.12 -12.58 -27.74
CA GLU A 166 -32.76 -11.86 -26.63
C GLU A 166 -32.95 -12.75 -25.39
N SER A 167 -33.20 -14.05 -25.59
CA SER A 167 -33.30 -15.03 -24.49
C SER A 167 -31.96 -15.27 -23.77
N GLN A 168 -30.83 -15.13 -24.48
CA GLN A 168 -29.49 -15.36 -23.92
C GLN A 168 -28.89 -14.12 -23.24
N MET A 169 -29.41 -12.93 -23.54
CA MET A 169 -28.88 -11.67 -23.03
C MET A 169 -28.97 -11.51 -21.50
N GLY A 170 -29.94 -12.16 -20.85
CA GLY A 170 -30.13 -12.09 -19.40
C GLY A 170 -29.00 -12.74 -18.58
N GLU A 171 -28.22 -13.62 -19.20
CA GLU A 171 -27.16 -14.40 -18.53
C GLU A 171 -25.75 -13.90 -18.88
N LEU A 172 -25.63 -12.87 -19.71
CA LEU A 172 -24.33 -12.39 -20.21
C LEU A 172 -23.55 -11.62 -19.16
N THR A 173 -22.24 -11.89 -19.11
CA THR A 173 -21.28 -11.10 -18.35
C THR A 173 -20.88 -9.84 -19.12
N LYS A 174 -20.32 -8.83 -18.43
CA LYS A 174 -19.83 -7.59 -19.06
C LYS A 174 -18.84 -7.85 -20.20
N GLN A 175 -17.99 -8.86 -20.05
CA GLN A 175 -16.94 -9.19 -21.03
C GLN A 175 -17.54 -9.82 -22.28
N GLU A 176 -18.49 -10.75 -22.12
CA GLU A 176 -19.20 -11.39 -23.22
C GLU A 176 -20.07 -10.40 -23.99
N ALA A 177 -20.81 -9.55 -23.27
CA ALA A 177 -21.60 -8.47 -23.88
C ALA A 177 -20.71 -7.52 -24.71
N SER A 178 -19.51 -7.18 -24.21
CA SER A 178 -18.59 -6.30 -24.93
C SER A 178 -18.04 -6.94 -26.22
N LYS A 179 -17.70 -8.24 -26.17
CA LYS A 179 -17.24 -9.01 -27.34
C LYS A 179 -18.34 -9.14 -28.40
N LEU A 180 -19.58 -9.43 -27.98
CA LEU A 180 -20.72 -9.53 -28.88
C LEU A 180 -21.00 -8.18 -29.57
N ILE A 181 -21.00 -7.09 -28.80
CA ILE A 181 -21.14 -5.74 -29.35
C ILE A 181 -20.08 -5.44 -30.41
N GLU A 182 -18.83 -5.85 -30.20
CA GLU A 182 -17.76 -5.66 -31.18
C GLU A 182 -17.99 -6.50 -32.46
N SER A 183 -18.51 -7.73 -32.32
CA SER A 183 -18.82 -8.59 -33.47
C SER A 183 -19.93 -8.05 -34.36
N PHE A 184 -20.95 -7.41 -33.78
CA PHE A 184 -22.07 -6.79 -34.51
C PHE A 184 -21.76 -5.39 -35.07
N LYS A 185 -20.62 -4.79 -34.71
CA LYS A 185 -20.20 -3.48 -35.26
C LYS A 185 -19.42 -3.59 -36.57
N ARG A 186 -18.97 -4.78 -36.94
CA ARG A 186 -18.36 -5.05 -38.25
C ARG A 186 -19.43 -5.19 -39.30
#